data_AF-A0A933A1Z2-F1
#
_entry.id   AF-A0A933A1Z2-F1
#
_cell.length_a   1.000
_cell.length_b   1.000
_cell.length_c   1.000
_cell.angle_alpha   90.00
_cell.angle_beta   90.00
_cell.angle_gamma   90.00
#
_symmetry.space_group_name_H-M   'P 1'
#
loop_
_entity.id
_entity.type
_entity.pdbx_description
1 polymer ?
#
loop_
_entity_poly.entity_id
_entity_poly.type
_entity_poly.pdbx_seq_one_letter_code
_entity_poly.pdbx_strand_id
1 'polypeptide(L)'
;MLKQTATVESVSPLSKERVRLTVSPQRVEEVSPQGAVVSMVIVDPDRVELRSVEAIWMTFCHHIFFFASRAEAERWAAGKRDIEVLSVDEAHELGSRLLSRPLVHA
;
A
#
# COMPACT_ATOMS: atom_id res chain seq x y z
N MET A 1 6.98 -14.72 1.22
CA MET A 1 6.30 -14.24 2.45
C MET A 1 6.95 -14.87 3.67
N LEU A 2 7.28 -14.09 4.71
CA LEU A 2 8.12 -14.52 5.84
C LEU A 2 7.38 -15.30 6.94
N LYS A 3 6.04 -15.41 6.88
CA LYS A 3 5.18 -16.11 7.86
C LYS A 3 5.42 -15.67 9.33
N GLN A 4 5.75 -14.40 9.52
CA GLN A 4 6.04 -13.80 10.82
C GLN A 4 5.22 -12.53 10.98
N THR A 5 4.89 -12.20 12.22
CA THR A 5 4.32 -10.90 12.58
C THR A 5 5.40 -9.84 12.47
N ALA A 6 5.07 -8.71 11.84
CA ALA A 6 5.97 -7.58 11.65
C ALA A 6 5.39 -6.31 12.26
N THR A 7 6.27 -5.50 12.87
CA THR A 7 5.98 -4.10 13.20
C THR A 7 6.53 -3.24 12.08
N VAL A 8 5.66 -2.42 11.49
CA VAL A 8 5.99 -1.50 10.40
C VAL A 8 5.89 -0.07 10.92
N GLU A 9 6.90 0.75 10.65
CA GLU A 9 6.88 2.18 10.92
C GLU A 9 7.14 2.97 9.65
N SER A 10 6.35 4.02 9.45
CA SER A 10 6.47 4.93 8.32
C SER A 10 6.09 6.36 8.75
N VAL A 11 6.15 7.29 7.82
CA VAL A 11 5.75 8.69 8.02
C VAL A 11 4.82 9.12 6.90
N SER A 12 3.73 9.81 7.26
CA SER A 12 2.84 10.44 6.29
C SER A 12 3.67 11.40 5.42
N PRO A 13 3.64 11.31 4.08
CA PRO A 13 4.41 12.21 3.25
C PRO A 13 3.94 13.66 3.38
N LEU A 14 2.71 13.88 3.84
CA LEU A 14 2.06 15.18 3.92
C LEU A 14 2.21 15.85 5.29
N SER A 15 1.79 15.18 6.37
CA SER A 15 1.86 15.72 7.74
C SER A 15 3.15 15.40 8.47
N LYS A 16 3.94 14.45 7.97
CA LYS A 16 5.10 13.85 8.65
C LYS A 16 4.77 13.14 9.96
N GLU A 17 3.49 12.95 10.26
CA GLU A 17 3.04 12.15 11.39
C GLU A 17 3.46 10.69 11.20
N ARG A 18 3.86 10.04 12.31
CA ARG A 18 4.29 8.65 12.30
C ARG A 18 3.10 7.73 12.15
N VAL A 19 3.19 6.77 11.25
CA VAL A 19 2.25 5.65 11.11
C VAL A 19 2.95 4.38 11.60
N ARG A 20 2.33 3.66 12.53
CA ARG A 20 2.80 2.36 13.05
C ARG A 20 1.73 1.31 12.84
N LEU A 21 2.12 0.17 12.29
CA LEU A 21 1.27 -1.00 12.10
C LEU A 21 1.88 -2.22 12.77
N THR A 22 1.05 -3.11 13.28
CA THR A 22 1.42 -4.49 13.62
C THR A 22 0.62 -5.41 12.70
N VAL A 23 1.31 -6.22 11.89
CA VAL A 23 0.69 -7.07 10.87
C VAL A 23 1.15 -8.51 11.07
N SER A 24 0.21 -9.42 11.33
CA SER A 24 0.45 -10.86 11.34
C SER A 24 0.26 -11.44 9.94
N PRO A 25 0.63 -12.71 9.69
CA PRO A 25 0.36 -13.34 8.40
C PRO A 25 -1.13 -13.47 8.06
N GLN A 26 -2.03 -13.31 9.03
CA GLN A 26 -3.47 -13.49 8.86
C GLN A 26 -4.25 -12.18 8.82
N ARG A 27 -3.79 -11.14 9.54
CA ARG A 27 -4.54 -9.89 9.69
C ARG A 27 -3.65 -8.72 10.08
N VAL A 28 -4.22 -7.53 9.96
CA VAL A 28 -3.73 -6.35 10.67
C VAL A 28 -4.16 -6.47 12.13
N GLU A 29 -3.20 -6.39 13.05
CA GLU A 29 -3.43 -6.50 14.49
C GLU A 29 -3.65 -5.13 15.12
N GLU A 30 -2.84 -4.15 14.71
CA GLU A 30 -2.88 -2.79 15.25
C GLU A 30 -2.53 -1.76 14.18
N VAL A 31 -3.20 -0.61 14.25
CA VAL A 31 -2.98 0.54 13.36
C VAL A 31 -2.98 1.82 14.21
N SER A 32 -1.91 2.62 14.09
CA SER A 32 -1.80 3.91 14.76
C SER A 32 -1.23 4.96 13.80
N PRO A 33 -1.91 6.11 13.60
CA PRO A 33 -3.24 6.44 14.12
C PRO A 33 -4.34 5.53 13.54
N GLN A 34 -5.45 5.33 14.27
CA GLN A 34 -6.53 4.40 13.86
C GLN A 34 -7.13 4.72 12.48
N GLY A 35 -7.07 5.99 12.05
CA GLY A 35 -7.55 6.44 10.74
C GLY A 35 -6.53 6.32 9.59
N ALA A 36 -5.38 5.69 9.81
CA ALA A 36 -4.35 5.58 8.80
C ALA A 36 -4.81 4.79 7.56
N VAL A 37 -4.33 5.19 6.39
CA VAL A 37 -4.72 4.64 5.09
C VAL A 37 -3.50 4.45 4.18
N VAL A 38 -3.70 3.76 3.07
CA VAL A 38 -2.70 3.48 2.04
C VAL A 38 -3.16 4.03 0.70
N SER A 39 -2.27 4.69 -0.05
CA SER A 39 -2.50 4.93 -1.48
C SER A 39 -2.15 3.69 -2.30
N MET A 40 -3.04 3.31 -3.21
CA MET A 40 -2.83 2.21 -4.14
C MET A 40 -2.92 2.73 -5.58
N VAL A 41 -2.00 2.29 -6.43
CA VAL A 41 -2.05 2.61 -7.86
C VAL A 41 -3.01 1.66 -8.56
N ILE A 42 -3.94 2.21 -9.34
CA ILE A 42 -4.76 1.46 -10.28
C ILE A 42 -3.92 1.25 -11.54
N VAL A 43 -3.37 0.05 -11.69
CA VAL A 43 -2.55 -0.31 -12.85
C VAL A 43 -3.43 -0.91 -13.95
N ASP A 44 -3.37 -0.32 -15.14
CA ASP A 44 -3.81 -0.98 -16.37
C ASP A 44 -2.63 -1.82 -16.91
N PRO A 45 -2.71 -3.17 -16.85
CA PRO A 45 -1.59 -4.04 -17.25
C PRO A 45 -1.24 -3.92 -18.74
N ASP A 46 -2.14 -3.41 -19.58
CA ASP A 46 -1.88 -3.19 -21.00
C ASP A 46 -1.22 -1.84 -21.29
N ARG A 47 -1.15 -0.93 -20.29
CA ARG A 47 -0.63 0.44 -20.42
C ARG A 47 0.58 0.74 -19.56
N VAL A 48 0.87 -0.08 -18.54
CA VAL A 48 1.95 0.17 -17.59
C VAL A 48 3.06 -0.86 -17.76
N GLU A 49 4.29 -0.38 -17.93
CA GLU A 49 5.47 -1.22 -17.98
C GLU A 49 5.82 -1.75 -16.58
N LEU A 50 5.55 -3.03 -16.34
CA LEU A 50 5.93 -3.74 -15.11
C LEU A 50 6.94 -4.87 -15.38
N ARG A 51 7.67 -4.79 -16.49
CA ARG A 51 8.55 -5.87 -16.98
C ARG A 51 9.93 -5.86 -16.33
N SER A 52 10.31 -4.80 -15.62
CA SER A 52 11.55 -4.73 -14.85
C SER A 52 11.30 -4.22 -13.43
N VAL A 53 12.27 -4.48 -12.55
CA VAL A 53 12.22 -4.01 -11.16
C VAL A 53 12.19 -2.49 -11.10
N GLU A 54 12.98 -1.82 -11.93
CA GLU A 54 13.04 -0.36 -12.02
C GLU A 54 11.70 0.22 -12.47
N ALA A 55 11.07 -0.40 -13.48
CA ALA A 55 9.77 0.02 -13.98
C ALA A 55 8.68 -0.15 -12.91
N ILE A 56 8.69 -1.27 -12.16
CA ILE A 56 7.79 -1.49 -11.03
C ILE A 56 8.01 -0.44 -9.94
N TRP A 57 9.25 -0.13 -9.59
CA TRP A 57 9.54 0.89 -8.57
C TRP A 57 9.03 2.26 -8.98
N MET A 58 9.28 2.65 -10.23
CA MET A 58 8.93 3.97 -10.75
C MET A 58 7.43 4.15 -10.97
N THR A 59 6.72 3.11 -11.42
CA THR A 59 5.30 3.21 -11.79
C THR A 59 4.33 2.78 -10.69
N PHE A 60 4.80 1.96 -9.73
CA PHE A 60 3.96 1.41 -8.67
C PHE A 60 4.47 1.79 -7.27
N CYS A 61 5.66 1.32 -6.87
CA CYS A 61 6.10 1.45 -5.47
C CYS A 61 6.28 2.91 -5.02
N HIS A 62 6.76 3.80 -5.89
CA HIS A 62 6.91 5.23 -5.59
C HIS A 62 5.60 5.99 -5.41
N HIS A 63 4.46 5.34 -5.58
CA HIS A 63 3.14 5.93 -5.42
C HIS A 63 2.32 5.30 -4.27
N ILE A 64 2.91 4.35 -3.54
CA ILE A 64 2.28 3.67 -2.40
C ILE A 64 2.83 4.24 -1.10
N PHE A 65 1.98 4.98 -0.40
CA PHE A 65 2.33 5.66 0.84
C PHE A 65 1.29 5.36 1.92
N PHE A 66 1.77 5.35 3.17
CA PHE A 66 0.90 5.46 4.33
C PHE A 66 0.57 6.93 4.60
N PHE A 67 -0.67 7.21 4.96
CA PHE A 67 -1.12 8.53 5.44
C PHE A 67 -1.74 8.38 6.83
N ALA A 68 -1.65 9.43 7.65
CA ALA A 68 -2.22 9.44 9.00
C ALA A 68 -3.76 9.49 8.99
N SER A 69 -4.36 9.99 7.91
CA SER A 69 -5.81 9.98 7.72
C SER A 69 -6.21 9.89 6.25
N ARG A 70 -7.44 9.43 6.01
CA ARG A 70 -8.07 9.46 4.68
C ARG A 70 -8.09 10.86 4.06
N ALA A 71 -8.41 11.88 4.84
CA ALA A 71 -8.45 13.26 4.36
C ALA A 71 -7.07 13.74 3.84
N GLU A 72 -5.98 13.34 4.50
CA GLU A 72 -4.63 13.63 4.00
C GLU A 72 -4.34 12.93 2.67
N ALA A 73 -4.68 11.63 2.58
CA ALA A 73 -4.47 10.84 1.38
C ALA A 73 -5.27 11.41 0.19
N GLU A 74 -6.53 11.80 0.40
CA GLU A 74 -7.38 12.40 -0.62
C GLU A 74 -6.83 13.77 -1.07
N ARG A 75 -6.35 14.59 -0.13
CA ARG A 75 -5.69 15.86 -0.48
C ARG A 75 -4.43 15.63 -1.31
N TRP A 76 -3.64 14.61 -0.96
CA TRP A 76 -2.47 14.22 -1.75
C TRP A 76 -2.86 13.66 -3.11
N ALA A 77 -3.93 12.87 -3.19
CA ALA A 77 -4.42 12.24 -4.41
C ALA A 77 -5.19 13.20 -5.34
N ALA A 78 -5.53 14.40 -4.89
CA ALA A 78 -6.24 15.39 -5.69
C ALA A 78 -5.57 15.59 -7.07
N GLY A 79 -6.35 15.39 -8.14
CA GLY A 79 -5.89 15.47 -9.52
C GLY A 79 -5.21 14.20 -10.08
N LYS A 80 -4.97 13.18 -9.25
CA LYS A 80 -4.49 11.85 -9.68
C LYS A 80 -5.70 10.96 -9.93
N ARG A 81 -5.79 10.38 -11.13
CA ARG A 81 -6.94 9.54 -11.55
C ARG A 81 -6.67 8.04 -11.41
N ASP A 82 -5.43 7.71 -11.13
CA ASP A 82 -4.83 6.39 -11.05
C ASP A 82 -4.53 5.98 -9.61
N ILE A 83 -5.07 6.70 -8.63
CA ILE A 83 -4.87 6.44 -7.20
C ILE A 83 -6.20 6.13 -6.55
N GLU A 84 -6.22 5.03 -5.80
CA GLU A 84 -7.26 4.67 -4.86
C GLU A 84 -6.73 4.78 -3.42
N VAL A 85 -7.60 5.17 -2.48
CA VAL A 85 -7.24 5.27 -1.06
C VAL A 85 -7.94 4.15 -0.29
N LEU A 86 -7.15 3.21 0.22
CA LEU A 86 -7.63 2.03 0.94
C LEU A 86 -7.34 2.17 2.44
N SER A 87 -8.19 1.59 3.28
CA SER A 87 -7.82 1.29 4.65
C SER A 87 -6.65 0.29 4.68
N VAL A 88 -5.95 0.21 5.82
CA VAL A 88 -4.86 -0.75 5.99
C VAL A 88 -5.36 -2.20 5.89
N ASP A 89 -6.57 -2.48 6.38
CA ASP A 89 -7.21 -3.81 6.29
C ASP A 89 -7.52 -4.20 4.85
N GLU A 90 -8.11 -3.30 4.05
CA GLU A 90 -8.37 -3.54 2.63
C GLU A 90 -7.07 -3.78 1.85
N ALA A 91 -6.03 -2.99 2.13
CA ALA A 91 -4.72 -3.15 1.51
C ALA A 91 -4.05 -4.49 1.90
N HIS A 92 -4.19 -4.92 3.16
CA HIS A 92 -3.72 -6.23 3.62
C HIS A 92 -4.46 -7.37 2.88
N GLU A 93 -5.79 -7.31 2.81
CA GLU A 93 -6.58 -8.31 2.11
C GLU A 93 -6.21 -8.41 0.63
N LEU A 94 -6.06 -7.27 -0.05
CA LEU A 94 -5.61 -7.22 -1.43
C LEU A 94 -4.23 -7.86 -1.60
N GLY A 95 -3.27 -7.52 -0.73
CA GLY A 95 -1.94 -8.12 -0.71
C GLY A 95 -1.97 -9.63 -0.51
N SER A 96 -2.75 -10.12 0.46
CA SER A 96 -2.92 -11.56 0.71
C SER A 96 -3.47 -12.30 -0.52
N ARG A 97 -4.47 -11.72 -1.20
CA ARG A 97 -5.05 -12.32 -2.41
C ARG A 97 -4.04 -12.38 -3.56
N LEU A 98 -3.26 -11.31 -3.78
CA LEU A 98 -2.24 -11.27 -4.83
C LEU A 98 -1.10 -12.26 -4.57
N LEU A 99 -0.66 -12.39 -3.32
CA LEU A 99 0.47 -13.24 -2.93
C LEU A 99 0.10 -14.71 -2.69
N SER A 100 -1.20 -15.00 -2.49
CA SER A 100 -1.72 -16.37 -2.39
C SER A 100 -1.80 -17.07 -3.75
N ARG A 101 -1.74 -16.31 -4.86
CA ARG A 101 -1.54 -16.89 -6.19
C ARG A 101 -0.07 -17.32 -6.28
N PRO A 102 0.22 -18.59 -6.62
CA PRO A 102 1.60 -18.97 -6.92
C PRO A 102 2.11 -18.01 -8.00
N LEU A 103 3.30 -17.45 -7.79
CA LEU A 103 4.05 -16.77 -8.85
C LEU A 103 4.33 -17.83 -9.91
N VAL A 104 3.41 -18.00 -10.86
CA VAL A 104 3.62 -18.87 -12.02
C VAL A 104 4.60 -18.14 -12.91
N HIS A 105 5.89 -18.37 -12.66
CA HIS A 105 6.91 -18.17 -13.68
C HIS A 105 6.96 -19.47 -14.48
N ALA A 106 6.43 -19.40 -15.70
CA ALA A 106 6.75 -20.32 -16.78
C ALA A 106 7.83 -19.67 -17.65
#